data_AF-A0A1I9G8G7-F1
#
_entry.id   AF-A0A1I9G8G7-F1
#
_cell.length_a   1.000
_cell.length_b   1.000
_cell.length_c   1.000
_cell.angle_alpha   90.00
_cell.angle_beta   90.00
_cell.angle_gamma   90.00
#
_symmetry.space_group_name_H-M   'P 1'
#
loop_
_entity.id
_entity.type
_entity.pdbx_description
1 polymer ?
#
loop_
_entity_poly.entity_id
_entity_poly.type
_entity_poly.pdbx_seq_one_letter_code
_entity_poly.pdbx_strand_id
1 'polypeptide(L)'
;EVKLECIIVSTSAVKIAVDDMLQRLFDTLIWTLRYSINNEIHDINRFLNQAIEVLSSRPQSVAEIADANQKHIEFGKFNKELKKMLDSIEEKNVLLRSVGGSGAEQLPIVLKLWEKFELMLDSHQLMIKEQVETLKSNVKTRLKSLNDEIEKLFVRWNQFKPKNELFDDDRNALLGAIQFIKEKRDEFDELQRKRDALLAECEQFDINKSEMPLFDEMEIDLKNCESNWLLYEQFNVGLQEMANEEWILFRSKTYRFDEYLHEWDDKLKSLPAAHITVRLRKDIDQLKVKNAEYLPNFLNLCQIIIFRLKHHLLLLRS
;
A
#
# COMPACT_ATOMS: atom_id res chain seq x y z
N GLU A 1 53.98 43.44 -56.30
CA GLU A 1 54.45 43.35 -57.69
C GLU A 1 55.82 42.72 -57.70
N VAL A 2 56.09 41.86 -58.68
CA VAL A 2 57.40 41.23 -58.88
C VAL A 2 57.91 41.65 -60.25
N LYS A 3 59.11 42.22 -60.29
CA LYS A 3 59.74 42.64 -61.54
C LYS A 3 60.60 41.50 -62.08
N LEU A 4 60.24 40.99 -63.25
CA LEU A 4 60.96 39.95 -63.98
C LEU A 4 61.51 40.57 -65.26
N GLU A 5 62.80 40.94 -65.22
CA GLU A 5 63.50 41.65 -66.31
C GLU A 5 62.75 42.90 -66.79
N CYS A 6 62.04 42.81 -67.92
CA CYS A 6 61.30 43.90 -68.56
C CYS A 6 59.80 43.93 -68.17
N ILE A 7 59.31 42.94 -67.43
CA ILE A 7 57.88 42.73 -67.15
C ILE A 7 57.60 42.95 -65.66
N ILE A 8 56.55 43.71 -65.35
CA ILE A 8 56.03 43.87 -63.99
C ILE A 8 54.80 42.97 -63.87
N VAL A 9 54.88 41.96 -62.99
CA VAL A 9 53.74 41.06 -62.70
C VAL A 9 53.09 41.49 -61.40
N SER A 10 51.80 41.82 -61.45
CA SER A 10 51.03 42.09 -60.24
C SER A 10 50.71 40.80 -59.51
N THR A 11 51.03 40.76 -58.21
CA THR A 11 50.72 39.65 -57.31
C THR A 11 49.45 39.90 -56.48
N SER A 12 48.71 40.97 -56.78
CA SER A 12 47.53 41.37 -55.99
C SER A 12 46.44 40.30 -55.97
N ALA A 13 46.15 39.68 -57.12
CA ALA A 13 45.15 38.63 -57.22
C ALA A 13 45.52 37.39 -56.38
N VAL A 14 46.80 37.02 -56.36
CA VAL A 14 47.30 35.91 -55.54
C VAL A 14 47.19 36.25 -54.06
N LYS A 15 47.60 37.46 -53.66
CA LYS A 15 47.46 37.93 -52.26
C LYS A 15 46.00 37.87 -51.81
N ILE A 16 45.08 38.42 -52.59
CA ILE A 16 43.64 38.43 -52.27
C ILE A 16 43.10 37.00 -52.13
N ALA A 17 43.49 36.09 -53.01
CA ALA A 17 43.07 34.68 -52.92
C ALA A 17 43.59 34.00 -51.65
N VAL A 18 44.85 34.26 -51.27
CA VAL A 18 45.43 33.72 -50.03
C VAL A 18 44.74 34.33 -48.80
N ASP A 19 44.51 35.65 -48.79
CA ASP A 19 43.81 36.33 -47.69
C ASP A 19 42.36 35.80 -47.53
N ASP A 20 41.64 35.54 -48.63
CA ASP A 20 40.30 34.91 -48.60
C ASP A 20 40.35 33.48 -48.04
N MET A 21 41.30 32.66 -48.47
CA MET A 21 41.48 31.31 -47.95
C MET A 21 41.79 31.31 -46.45
N LEU A 22 42.64 32.24 -45.99
CA LEU A 22 42.97 32.40 -44.57
C LEU A 22 41.76 32.86 -43.76
N GLN A 23 40.98 33.81 -44.27
CA GLN A 23 39.76 34.28 -43.62
C GLN A 23 38.75 33.14 -43.48
N ARG A 24 38.51 32.37 -44.55
CA ARG A 24 37.59 31.23 -44.53
C ARG A 24 38.02 30.15 -43.55
N LEU A 25 39.32 29.86 -43.47
CA LEU A 25 39.87 28.94 -42.48
C LEU A 25 39.63 29.47 -41.05
N PHE A 26 39.91 30.75 -40.82
CA PHE A 26 39.69 31.39 -39.52
C PHE A 26 38.22 31.34 -39.09
N ASP A 27 37.30 31.72 -39.97
CA ASP A 27 35.86 31.68 -39.72
C ASP A 27 35.39 30.24 -39.40
N THR A 28 35.92 29.25 -40.10
CA THR A 28 35.61 27.83 -39.86
C THR A 28 36.12 27.37 -38.49
N LEU A 29 37.31 27.79 -38.07
CA LEU A 29 37.87 27.47 -36.75
C LEU A 29 37.05 28.12 -35.63
N ILE A 30 36.68 29.40 -35.78
CA ILE A 30 35.80 30.10 -34.83
C ILE A 30 34.46 29.38 -34.72
N TRP A 31 33.86 29.02 -35.85
CA TRP A 31 32.59 28.30 -35.87
C TRP A 31 32.71 26.95 -35.16
N THR A 32 33.77 26.19 -35.43
CA THR A 32 33.99 24.87 -34.81
C THR A 32 34.18 24.99 -33.30
N LEU A 33 34.91 26.00 -32.83
CA LEU A 33 35.11 26.27 -31.42
C LEU A 33 33.79 26.67 -30.72
N ARG A 34 33.01 27.58 -31.33
CA ARG A 34 31.67 27.96 -30.85
C ARG A 34 30.75 26.74 -30.77
N TYR A 35 30.75 25.92 -31.81
CA TYR A 35 29.93 24.71 -31.88
C TYR A 35 30.29 23.70 -30.79
N SER A 36 31.58 23.42 -30.60
CA SER A 36 32.06 22.53 -29.53
C SER A 36 31.64 23.02 -28.13
N ILE A 37 31.86 24.31 -27.83
CA ILE A 37 31.49 24.89 -26.54
C ILE A 37 29.98 24.79 -26.31
N ASN A 38 29.16 25.17 -27.29
CA ASN A 38 27.71 25.19 -27.14
C ASN A 38 27.12 23.78 -26.98
N ASN A 39 27.67 22.76 -27.65
CA ASN A 39 27.26 21.38 -27.45
C ASN A 39 27.59 20.88 -26.03
N GLU A 40 28.80 21.13 -25.54
CA GLU A 40 29.19 20.73 -24.18
C GLU A 40 28.35 21.46 -23.12
N ILE A 41 28.10 22.77 -23.31
CA ILE A 41 27.19 23.55 -22.46
C ILE A 41 25.79 22.93 -22.43
N HIS A 42 25.26 22.53 -23.59
CA HIS A 42 23.93 21.93 -23.68
C HIS A 42 23.85 20.60 -22.91
N ASP A 43 24.85 19.74 -23.06
CA ASP A 43 24.89 18.44 -22.41
C ASP A 43 25.02 18.58 -20.88
N ILE A 44 25.88 19.47 -20.41
CA ILE A 44 26.01 19.80 -18.98
C ILE A 44 24.70 20.37 -18.44
N ASN A 45 24.08 21.30 -19.16
CA ASN A 45 22.82 21.91 -18.73
C ASN A 45 21.71 20.85 -18.58
N ARG A 46 21.60 19.93 -19.53
CA ARG A 46 20.64 18.82 -19.45
C ARG A 46 20.89 17.95 -18.22
N PHE A 47 22.14 17.54 -17.99
CA PHE A 47 22.50 16.76 -16.81
C PHE A 47 22.16 17.48 -15.51
N LEU A 48 22.57 18.74 -15.37
CA LEU A 48 22.36 19.53 -14.16
C LEU A 48 20.89 19.67 -13.80
N ASN A 49 20.02 19.93 -14.79
CA ASN A 49 18.58 20.02 -14.55
C ASN A 49 18.00 18.70 -14.01
N GLN A 50 18.38 17.56 -14.62
CA GLN A 50 17.95 16.25 -14.17
C GLN A 50 18.46 15.92 -12.76
N ALA A 51 19.74 16.22 -12.49
CA ALA A 51 20.35 15.95 -11.20
C ALA A 51 19.74 16.82 -10.08
N ILE A 52 19.47 18.09 -10.36
CA ILE A 52 18.79 19.01 -9.42
C ILE A 52 17.37 18.53 -9.12
N GLU A 53 16.63 18.06 -10.13
CA GLU A 53 15.29 17.50 -9.93
C GLU A 53 15.34 16.30 -8.97
N VAL A 54 16.26 15.36 -9.19
CA VAL A 54 16.45 14.20 -8.30
C VAL A 54 16.83 14.63 -6.89
N LEU A 55 17.80 15.54 -6.73
CA LEU A 55 18.24 16.04 -5.42
C LEU A 55 17.16 16.86 -4.68
N SER A 56 16.17 17.39 -5.41
CA SER A 56 15.04 18.12 -4.82
C SER A 56 13.92 17.20 -4.31
N SER A 57 13.91 15.95 -4.76
CA SER A 57 12.88 14.98 -4.38
C SER A 57 13.06 14.54 -2.91
N ARG A 58 11.94 14.40 -2.20
CA ARG A 58 11.93 13.99 -0.79
C ARG A 58 11.49 12.53 -0.69
N PRO A 59 12.39 11.61 -0.31
CA PRO A 59 12.04 10.20 -0.24
C PRO A 59 10.97 9.94 0.83
N GLN A 60 10.00 9.08 0.52
CA GLN A 60 8.86 8.74 1.39
C GLN A 60 8.94 7.31 1.94
N SER A 61 9.91 6.51 1.49
CA SER A 61 10.08 5.11 1.89
C SER A 61 11.55 4.76 2.09
N VAL A 62 11.82 3.65 2.77
CA VAL A 62 13.21 3.16 2.96
C VAL A 62 13.87 2.81 1.63
N ALA A 63 13.11 2.27 0.68
CA ALA A 63 13.60 2.01 -0.68
C ALA A 63 14.01 3.32 -1.38
N GLU A 64 13.15 4.35 -1.34
CA GLU A 64 13.48 5.66 -1.91
C GLU A 64 14.65 6.35 -1.20
N ILE A 65 14.82 6.16 0.12
CA ILE A 65 16.00 6.65 0.85
C ILE A 65 17.27 5.96 0.33
N ALA A 66 17.23 4.65 0.07
CA ALA A 66 18.37 3.92 -0.48
C ALA A 66 18.72 4.42 -1.89
N ASP A 67 17.70 4.59 -2.75
CA ASP A 67 17.87 5.13 -4.10
C ASP A 67 18.43 6.57 -4.08
N ALA A 68 17.91 7.43 -3.21
CA ALA A 68 18.39 8.80 -3.04
C ALA A 68 19.87 8.84 -2.59
N ASN A 69 20.27 7.96 -1.66
CA ASN A 69 21.66 7.83 -1.24
C ASN A 69 22.57 7.34 -2.36
N GLN A 70 22.11 6.35 -3.13
CA GLN A 70 22.84 5.84 -4.27
C GLN A 70 23.05 6.93 -5.33
N LYS A 71 21.99 7.69 -5.64
CA LYS A 71 22.05 8.84 -6.57
C LYS A 71 23.00 9.92 -6.08
N HIS A 72 22.99 10.23 -4.78
CA HIS A 72 23.93 11.18 -4.20
C HIS A 72 25.39 10.75 -4.41
N ILE A 73 25.72 9.47 -4.21
CA ILE A 73 27.06 8.92 -4.44
C ILE A 73 27.46 9.03 -5.93
N GLU A 74 26.53 8.67 -6.83
CA GLU A 74 26.73 8.78 -8.28
C GLU A 74 27.02 10.23 -8.70
N PHE A 75 26.21 11.17 -8.22
CA PHE A 75 26.38 12.59 -8.49
C PHE A 75 27.68 13.15 -7.88
N GLY A 76 28.09 12.70 -6.70
CA GLY A 76 29.38 13.08 -6.11
C GLY A 76 30.59 12.63 -6.93
N LYS A 77 30.52 11.45 -7.55
CA LYS A 77 31.56 10.99 -8.48
C LYS A 77 31.56 11.83 -9.76
N PHE A 78 30.39 12.01 -10.37
CA PHE A 78 30.24 12.75 -11.61
C PHE A 78 30.60 14.24 -11.45
N ASN A 79 30.34 14.87 -10.30
CA ASN A 79 30.66 16.27 -10.06
C ASN A 79 32.16 16.57 -10.27
N LYS A 80 33.04 15.62 -9.95
CA LYS A 80 34.49 15.76 -10.18
C LYS A 80 34.85 15.78 -11.66
N GLU A 81 34.15 14.99 -12.47
CA GLU A 81 34.32 14.96 -13.93
C GLU A 81 33.70 16.20 -14.58
N LEU A 82 32.53 16.60 -14.09
CA LEU A 82 31.80 17.79 -14.51
C LEU A 82 32.63 19.07 -14.31
N LYS A 83 33.31 19.19 -13.17
CA LYS A 83 34.21 20.31 -12.90
C LYS A 83 35.34 20.42 -13.94
N LYS A 84 35.99 19.30 -14.28
CA LYS A 84 37.02 19.28 -15.33
C LYS A 84 36.49 19.68 -16.70
N MET A 85 35.25 19.27 -17.01
CA MET A 85 34.60 19.65 -18.27
C MET A 85 34.29 21.15 -18.30
N LEU A 86 33.80 21.71 -17.19
CA LEU A 86 33.58 23.15 -17.05
C LEU A 86 34.87 23.96 -17.16
N ASP A 87 35.96 23.51 -16.51
CA ASP A 87 37.28 24.14 -16.63
C ASP A 87 37.74 24.17 -18.11
N SER A 88 37.59 23.05 -18.83
CA SER A 88 37.92 22.97 -20.26
C SER A 88 37.04 23.89 -21.13
N ILE A 89 35.74 23.98 -20.84
CA ILE A 89 34.83 24.90 -21.54
C ILE A 89 35.24 26.35 -21.28
N GLU A 90 35.64 26.68 -20.05
CA GLU A 90 36.08 28.03 -19.70
C GLU A 90 37.37 28.41 -20.44
N GLU A 91 38.35 27.51 -20.52
CA GLU A 91 39.56 27.69 -21.34
C GLU A 91 39.23 27.92 -22.82
N LYS A 92 38.37 27.07 -23.41
CA LYS A 92 37.88 27.23 -24.79
C LYS A 92 37.17 28.57 -24.98
N ASN A 93 36.38 29.01 -24.01
CA ASN A 93 35.62 30.25 -24.05
C ASN A 93 36.52 31.48 -23.92
N VAL A 94 37.61 31.41 -23.14
CA VAL A 94 38.65 32.45 -23.09
C VAL A 94 39.31 32.61 -24.46
N LEU A 95 39.69 31.49 -25.08
CA LEU A 95 40.23 31.51 -26.45
C LEU A 95 39.21 32.13 -27.42
N LEU A 96 37.95 31.67 -27.39
CA LEU A 96 36.89 32.17 -28.25
C LEU A 96 36.68 33.68 -28.10
N ARG A 97 36.74 34.23 -26.89
CA ARG A 97 36.67 35.69 -26.67
C ARG A 97 37.86 36.41 -27.30
N SER A 98 39.06 35.85 -27.16
CA SER A 98 40.29 36.44 -27.71
C SER A 98 40.31 36.45 -29.24
N VAL A 99 39.81 35.40 -29.90
CA VAL A 99 39.90 35.27 -31.38
C VAL A 99 38.59 35.59 -32.11
N GLY A 100 37.44 35.39 -31.46
CA GLY A 100 36.11 35.53 -32.06
C GLY A 100 35.31 36.73 -31.57
N GLY A 101 35.89 37.59 -30.71
CA GLY A 101 35.30 38.86 -30.24
C GLY A 101 34.14 38.72 -29.24
N SER A 102 33.50 37.55 -29.14
CA SER A 102 32.46 37.26 -28.16
C SER A 102 32.52 35.81 -27.69
N GLY A 103 32.21 35.57 -26.42
CA GLY A 103 32.17 34.23 -25.84
C GLY A 103 30.79 33.56 -25.94
N ALA A 104 30.66 32.40 -25.33
CA ALA A 104 29.40 31.69 -25.20
C ALA A 104 28.47 32.36 -24.17
N GLU A 105 27.29 32.78 -24.62
CA GLU A 105 26.30 33.51 -23.81
C GLU A 105 25.66 32.67 -22.70
N GLN A 106 25.54 31.36 -22.92
CA GLN A 106 24.88 30.43 -21.99
C GLN A 106 25.79 29.95 -20.86
N LEU A 107 27.12 30.12 -20.99
CA LEU A 107 28.08 29.62 -20.00
C LEU A 107 27.83 30.16 -18.58
N PRO A 108 27.59 31.48 -18.37
CA PRO A 108 27.31 32.01 -17.04
C PRO A 108 26.04 31.42 -16.40
N ILE A 109 25.05 31.01 -17.20
CA ILE A 109 23.82 30.40 -16.70
C ILE A 109 24.11 28.97 -16.21
N VAL A 110 24.89 28.21 -16.99
CA VAL A 110 25.29 26.85 -16.62
C VAL A 110 26.18 26.83 -15.39
N LEU A 111 27.11 27.78 -15.25
CA LEU A 111 27.95 27.91 -14.05
C LEU A 111 27.10 28.15 -12.79
N LYS A 112 26.10 29.04 -12.85
CA LYS A 112 25.15 29.24 -11.73
C LYS A 112 24.32 27.99 -11.43
N LEU A 113 23.94 27.25 -12.45
CA LEU A 113 23.19 26.00 -12.27
C LEU A 113 24.07 24.93 -11.60
N TRP A 114 25.34 24.87 -11.96
CA TRP A 114 26.33 24.00 -11.32
C TRP A 114 26.58 24.37 -9.86
N GLU A 115 26.73 25.67 -9.53
CA GLU A 115 26.82 26.14 -8.14
C GLU A 115 25.59 25.72 -7.32
N LYS A 116 24.39 25.86 -7.89
CA LYS A 116 23.15 25.38 -7.25
C LYS A 116 23.18 23.87 -7.02
N PHE A 117 23.59 23.10 -8.02
CA PHE A 117 23.71 21.66 -7.92
C PHE A 117 24.70 21.25 -6.82
N GLU A 118 25.86 21.90 -6.74
CA GLU A 118 26.88 21.64 -5.72
C GLU A 118 26.34 21.91 -4.31
N LEU A 119 25.69 23.07 -4.10
CA LEU A 119 25.04 23.39 -2.82
C LEU A 119 23.96 22.37 -2.43
N MET A 120 23.15 21.93 -3.39
CA MET A 120 22.14 20.90 -3.15
C MET A 120 22.77 19.55 -2.83
N LEU A 121 23.84 19.19 -3.53
CA LEU A 121 24.57 17.95 -3.30
C LEU A 121 25.14 17.93 -1.88
N ASP A 122 25.81 19.01 -1.45
CA ASP A 122 26.40 19.13 -0.11
C ASP A 122 25.34 19.02 1.01
N SER A 123 24.17 19.63 0.81
CA SER A 123 23.08 19.62 1.79
C SER A 123 22.17 18.38 1.71
N HIS A 124 22.26 17.57 0.64
CA HIS A 124 21.35 16.45 0.39
C HIS A 124 21.36 15.40 1.50
N GLN A 125 22.54 15.10 2.07
CA GLN A 125 22.66 14.14 3.17
C GLN A 125 21.99 14.62 4.46
N LEU A 126 21.99 15.93 4.71
CA LEU A 126 21.25 16.51 5.83
C LEU A 126 19.75 16.38 5.60
N MET A 127 19.27 16.72 4.39
CA MET A 127 17.88 16.56 4.00
C MET A 127 17.40 15.10 4.15
N ILE A 128 18.18 14.12 3.70
CA ILE A 128 17.84 12.70 3.86
C ILE A 128 17.69 12.33 5.34
N LYS A 129 18.63 12.77 6.21
CA LYS A 129 18.55 12.51 7.64
C LYS A 129 17.29 13.10 8.27
N GLU A 130 16.94 14.33 7.91
CA GLU A 130 15.70 14.97 8.36
C GLU A 130 14.45 14.23 7.87
N GLN A 131 14.46 13.72 6.63
CA GLN A 131 13.36 12.90 6.12
C GLN A 131 13.23 11.57 6.83
N VAL A 132 14.34 10.89 7.14
CA VAL A 132 14.30 9.65 7.95
C VAL A 132 13.63 9.89 9.29
N GLU A 133 13.99 10.97 9.99
CA GLU A 133 13.37 11.29 11.29
C GLU A 133 11.89 11.67 11.15
N THR A 134 11.51 12.35 10.07
CA THR A 134 10.11 12.64 9.74
C THR A 134 9.31 11.35 9.53
N LEU A 135 9.84 10.40 8.74
CA LEU A 135 9.20 9.10 8.50
C LEU A 135 9.07 8.28 9.79
N LYS A 136 10.11 8.24 10.62
CA LYS A 136 10.05 7.62 11.94
C LYS A 136 8.96 8.24 12.83
N SER A 137 8.85 9.56 12.85
CA SER A 137 7.79 10.27 13.59
C SER A 137 6.39 9.90 13.08
N ASN A 138 6.22 9.79 11.76
CA ASN A 138 4.96 9.40 11.14
C ASN A 138 4.57 7.96 11.51
N VAL A 139 5.52 7.02 11.51
CA VAL A 139 5.29 5.63 11.97
C VAL A 139 4.88 5.62 13.45
N LYS A 140 5.58 6.33 14.32
CA LYS A 140 5.22 6.44 15.75
C LYS A 140 3.82 7.01 15.97
N THR A 141 3.44 8.02 15.19
CA THR A 141 2.11 8.63 15.25
C THR A 141 1.03 7.62 14.82
N ARG A 142 1.26 6.88 13.74
CA ARG A 142 0.35 5.81 13.29
C ARG A 142 0.23 4.67 14.31
N LEU A 143 1.34 4.29 14.96
CA LEU A 143 1.34 3.27 16.02
C LEU A 143 0.49 3.72 17.22
N LYS A 144 0.60 4.99 17.61
CA LYS A 144 -0.26 5.57 18.65
C LYS A 144 -1.73 5.56 18.24
N SER A 145 -2.05 5.99 17.03
CA SER A 145 -3.43 5.95 16.51
C SER A 145 -3.99 4.52 16.52
N LEU A 146 -3.19 3.53 16.12
CA LEU A 146 -3.61 2.14 16.14
C LEU A 146 -3.88 1.63 17.56
N ASN A 147 -3.04 2.01 18.53
CA ASN A 147 -3.27 1.73 19.95
C ASN A 147 -4.59 2.36 20.44
N ASP A 148 -4.84 3.62 20.10
CA ASP A 148 -6.10 4.31 20.46
C ASP A 148 -7.33 3.64 19.79
N GLU A 149 -7.17 3.13 18.55
CA GLU A 149 -8.22 2.40 17.83
C GLU A 149 -8.55 1.06 18.48
N ILE A 150 -7.54 0.24 18.83
CA ILE A 150 -7.78 -1.05 19.51
C ILE A 150 -8.34 -0.84 20.93
N GLU A 151 -7.90 0.18 21.66
CA GLU A 151 -8.44 0.49 22.98
C GLU A 151 -9.93 0.85 22.90
N LYS A 152 -10.32 1.69 21.93
CA LYS A 152 -11.74 2.02 21.69
C LYS A 152 -12.56 0.80 21.31
N LEU A 153 -12.02 -0.06 20.44
CA LEU A 153 -12.69 -1.30 20.06
C LEU A 153 -12.87 -2.22 21.27
N PHE A 154 -11.82 -2.40 22.08
CA PHE A 154 -11.81 -3.24 23.26
C PHE A 154 -12.79 -2.75 24.33
N VAL A 155 -12.87 -1.44 24.59
CA VAL A 155 -13.86 -0.87 25.52
C VAL A 155 -15.29 -1.12 25.03
N ARG A 156 -15.56 -0.87 23.74
CA ARG A 156 -16.88 -1.12 23.14
C ARG A 156 -17.25 -2.59 23.20
N TRP A 157 -16.30 -3.47 22.90
CA TRP A 157 -16.48 -4.90 23.00
C TRP A 157 -16.81 -5.33 24.43
N ASN A 158 -16.02 -4.92 25.43
CA ASN A 158 -16.31 -5.29 26.82
C ASN A 158 -17.64 -4.74 27.34
N GLN A 159 -18.08 -3.59 26.84
CA GLN A 159 -19.36 -2.98 27.20
C GLN A 159 -20.56 -3.74 26.59
N PHE A 160 -20.48 -4.10 25.32
CA PHE A 160 -21.61 -4.61 24.54
C PHE A 160 -21.53 -6.10 24.19
N LYS A 161 -20.45 -6.79 24.57
CA LYS A 161 -20.30 -8.22 24.27
C LYS A 161 -21.49 -9.00 24.84
N PRO A 162 -22.08 -9.92 24.05
CA PRO A 162 -23.24 -10.67 24.48
C PRO A 162 -22.98 -11.41 25.80
N LYS A 163 -23.81 -11.15 26.80
CA LYS A 163 -23.75 -11.80 28.12
C LYS A 163 -24.69 -13.00 28.16
N ASN A 164 -24.30 -13.99 28.95
CA ASN A 164 -25.05 -15.23 29.14
C ASN A 164 -26.45 -15.04 29.76
N GLU A 165 -26.81 -13.85 30.27
CA GLU A 165 -28.01 -13.66 31.10
C GLU A 165 -29.23 -13.10 30.35
N LEU A 166 -29.12 -12.75 29.06
CA LEU A 166 -30.06 -11.79 28.48
C LEU A 166 -31.18 -12.31 27.58
N PHE A 167 -31.22 -13.56 27.11
CA PHE A 167 -32.24 -13.92 26.11
C PHE A 167 -32.77 -15.34 26.29
N ASP A 168 -33.81 -15.47 27.11
CA ASP A 168 -34.48 -16.75 27.35
C ASP A 168 -35.63 -17.02 26.35
N ASP A 169 -35.94 -16.12 25.41
CA ASP A 169 -36.94 -16.42 24.36
C ASP A 169 -36.90 -15.61 23.04
N ASP A 170 -35.96 -14.66 22.86
CA ASP A 170 -35.90 -13.85 21.63
C ASP A 170 -34.81 -14.34 20.65
N ARG A 171 -35.25 -15.06 19.61
CA ARG A 171 -34.38 -15.56 18.52
C ARG A 171 -33.77 -14.42 17.70
N ASN A 172 -34.47 -13.29 17.53
CA ASN A 172 -33.95 -12.16 16.78
C ASN A 172 -32.83 -11.46 17.54
N ALA A 173 -32.95 -11.35 18.86
CA ALA A 173 -31.87 -10.84 19.71
C ALA A 173 -30.62 -11.72 19.64
N LEU A 174 -30.79 -13.05 19.56
CA LEU A 174 -29.69 -14.01 19.43
C LEU A 174 -28.96 -13.91 18.09
N LEU A 175 -29.71 -13.77 16.99
CA LEU A 175 -29.13 -13.52 15.66
C LEU A 175 -28.44 -12.15 15.60
N GLY A 176 -29.01 -11.12 16.23
CA GLY A 176 -28.39 -9.80 16.36
C GLY A 176 -27.07 -9.85 17.15
N ALA A 177 -27.00 -10.65 18.22
CA ALA A 177 -25.78 -10.87 18.99
C ALA A 177 -24.68 -11.56 18.16
N ILE A 178 -25.04 -12.57 17.37
CA ILE A 178 -24.10 -13.24 16.44
C ILE A 178 -23.59 -12.25 15.40
N GLN A 179 -24.48 -11.46 14.81
CA GLN A 179 -24.11 -10.46 13.81
C GLN A 179 -23.16 -9.41 14.40
N PHE A 180 -23.43 -8.92 15.62
CA PHE A 180 -22.54 -8.02 16.32
C PHE A 180 -21.13 -8.62 16.54
N ILE A 181 -21.05 -9.89 16.94
CA ILE A 181 -19.75 -10.57 17.13
C ILE A 181 -18.97 -10.61 15.82
N LYS A 182 -19.63 -10.96 14.70
CA LYS A 182 -18.99 -11.00 13.38
C LYS A 182 -18.48 -9.63 12.93
N GLU A 183 -19.30 -8.59 13.10
CA GLU A 183 -18.88 -7.22 12.78
C GLU A 183 -17.66 -6.79 13.59
N LYS A 184 -17.60 -7.19 14.88
CA LYS A 184 -16.44 -6.89 15.72
C LYS A 184 -15.21 -7.73 15.39
N ARG A 185 -15.40 -8.98 14.92
CA ARG A 185 -14.32 -9.79 14.34
C ARG A 185 -13.76 -9.12 13.09
N ASP A 186 -14.61 -8.69 12.16
CA ASP A 186 -14.17 -8.02 10.93
C ASP A 186 -13.42 -6.71 11.25
N GLU A 187 -13.95 -5.88 12.16
CA GLU A 187 -13.27 -4.67 12.65
C GLU A 187 -11.90 -4.99 13.26
N PHE A 188 -11.80 -6.06 14.06
CA PHE A 188 -10.55 -6.50 14.68
C PHE A 188 -9.53 -7.00 13.65
N ASP A 189 -9.96 -7.81 12.68
CA ASP A 189 -9.10 -8.35 11.63
C ASP A 189 -8.51 -7.22 10.75
N GLU A 190 -9.28 -6.18 10.45
CA GLU A 190 -8.76 -4.99 9.76
C GLU A 190 -7.69 -4.26 10.59
N LEU A 191 -7.90 -4.11 11.90
CA LEU A 191 -6.89 -3.53 12.80
C LEU A 191 -5.64 -4.42 12.88
N GLN A 192 -5.79 -5.74 12.85
CA GLN A 192 -4.68 -6.69 12.87
C GLN A 192 -3.85 -6.62 11.59
N ARG A 193 -4.49 -6.51 10.41
CA ARG A 193 -3.77 -6.26 9.15
C ARG A 193 -3.00 -4.94 9.18
N LYS A 194 -3.60 -3.87 9.72
CA LYS A 194 -2.90 -2.59 9.92
C LYS A 194 -1.71 -2.73 10.87
N ARG A 195 -1.85 -3.50 11.96
CA ARG A 195 -0.78 -3.82 12.91
C ARG A 195 0.38 -4.51 12.21
N ASP A 196 0.10 -5.55 11.45
CA ASP A 196 1.11 -6.33 10.73
C ASP A 196 1.91 -5.46 9.75
N ALA A 197 1.22 -4.64 8.97
CA ALA A 197 1.85 -3.70 8.04
C ALA A 197 2.74 -2.69 8.79
N LEU A 198 2.24 -2.09 9.87
CA LEU A 198 3.01 -1.12 10.66
C LEU A 198 4.21 -1.73 11.38
N LEU A 199 4.11 -2.97 11.86
CA LEU A 199 5.25 -3.67 12.48
C LEU A 199 6.35 -3.97 11.45
N ALA A 200 5.98 -4.33 10.21
CA ALA A 200 6.93 -4.48 9.12
C ALA A 200 7.61 -3.14 8.78
N GLU A 201 6.88 -2.03 8.78
CA GLU A 201 7.46 -0.70 8.62
C GLU A 201 8.39 -0.32 9.80
N CYS A 202 8.03 -0.65 11.05
CA CYS A 202 8.88 -0.42 12.22
C CYS A 202 10.23 -1.14 12.11
N GLU A 203 10.25 -2.38 11.59
CA GLU A 203 11.50 -3.13 11.35
C GLU A 203 12.41 -2.43 10.34
N GLN A 204 11.84 -1.85 9.28
CA GLN A 204 12.62 -1.14 8.26
C GLN A 204 13.30 0.12 8.80
N PHE A 205 12.68 0.79 9.78
CA PHE A 205 13.19 2.02 10.38
C PHE A 205 13.93 1.81 11.73
N ASP A 206 14.10 0.55 12.17
CA ASP A 206 14.66 0.18 13.47
C ASP A 206 13.97 0.91 14.64
N ILE A 207 12.64 1.01 14.56
CA ILE A 207 11.82 1.60 15.61
C ILE A 207 11.43 0.48 16.57
N ASN A 208 11.68 0.68 17.87
CA ASN A 208 11.29 -0.28 18.90
C ASN A 208 9.80 -0.60 18.79
N LYS A 209 9.49 -1.90 18.66
CA LYS A 209 8.13 -2.40 18.58
C LYS A 209 7.50 -2.21 19.95
N SER A 210 6.53 -1.30 20.06
CA SER A 210 5.69 -1.25 21.25
C SER A 210 4.94 -2.56 21.36
N GLU A 211 4.96 -3.17 22.54
CA GLU A 211 4.03 -4.25 22.84
C GLU A 211 2.60 -3.69 22.75
N MET A 212 1.72 -4.45 22.12
CA MET A 212 0.30 -4.09 21.93
C MET A 212 -0.57 -5.20 22.55
N PRO A 213 -0.52 -5.40 23.88
CA PRO A 213 -1.13 -6.55 24.55
C PRO A 213 -2.65 -6.64 24.36
N LEU A 214 -3.31 -5.51 24.14
CA LEU A 214 -4.75 -5.46 23.86
C LEU A 214 -5.16 -6.24 22.60
N PHE A 215 -4.27 -6.39 21.62
CA PHE A 215 -4.56 -7.24 20.45
C PHE A 215 -4.68 -8.71 20.86
N ASP A 216 -3.75 -9.21 21.68
CA ASP A 216 -3.76 -10.59 22.13
C ASP A 216 -4.94 -10.87 23.07
N GLU A 217 -5.23 -9.95 24.00
CA GLU A 217 -6.37 -10.06 24.90
C GLU A 217 -7.72 -10.06 24.14
N MET A 218 -7.89 -9.13 23.21
CA MET A 218 -9.10 -9.04 22.38
C MET A 218 -9.27 -10.28 21.51
N GLU A 219 -8.20 -10.79 20.91
CA GLU A 219 -8.22 -11.98 20.06
C GLU A 219 -8.69 -13.22 20.83
N ILE A 220 -8.17 -13.40 22.06
CA ILE A 220 -8.57 -14.49 22.94
C ILE A 220 -10.05 -14.35 23.33
N ASP A 221 -10.51 -13.16 23.73
CA ASP A 221 -11.89 -12.93 24.15
C ASP A 221 -12.89 -13.09 22.99
N LEU A 222 -12.55 -12.59 21.80
CA LEU A 222 -13.34 -12.80 20.58
C LEU A 222 -13.43 -14.28 20.23
N LYS A 223 -12.31 -15.02 20.21
CA LYS A 223 -12.31 -16.47 19.94
C LYS A 223 -13.17 -17.25 20.92
N ASN A 224 -13.07 -16.92 22.20
CA ASN A 224 -13.90 -17.56 23.24
C ASN A 224 -15.38 -17.24 23.04
N CYS A 225 -15.72 -16.01 22.67
CA CYS A 225 -17.10 -15.62 22.40
C CYS A 225 -17.63 -16.33 21.15
N GLU A 226 -16.89 -16.30 20.05
CA GLU A 226 -17.23 -16.98 18.79
C GLU A 226 -17.44 -18.48 18.96
N SER A 227 -16.54 -19.16 19.68
CA SER A 227 -16.66 -20.60 19.95
C SER A 227 -17.95 -20.93 20.70
N ASN A 228 -18.53 -19.99 21.46
CA ASN A 228 -19.77 -20.19 22.18
C ASN A 228 -21.00 -19.80 21.34
N TRP A 229 -20.94 -18.66 20.64
CA TRP A 229 -22.10 -18.06 19.98
C TRP A 229 -22.29 -18.52 18.53
N LEU A 230 -21.22 -18.76 17.77
CA LEU A 230 -21.31 -19.23 16.38
C LEU A 230 -21.78 -20.69 16.28
N LEU A 231 -21.71 -21.47 17.37
CA LEU A 231 -22.33 -22.80 17.41
C LEU A 231 -23.83 -22.74 17.15
N TYR A 232 -24.52 -21.70 17.64
CA TYR A 232 -25.95 -21.51 17.41
C TYR A 232 -26.27 -21.18 15.96
N GLU A 233 -25.42 -20.38 15.33
CA GLU A 233 -25.54 -20.08 13.91
C GLU A 233 -25.31 -21.33 13.06
N GLN A 234 -24.24 -22.08 13.31
CA GLN A 234 -23.93 -23.32 12.60
C GLN A 234 -25.11 -24.30 12.63
N PHE A 235 -25.72 -24.47 13.81
CA PHE A 235 -26.90 -25.32 13.95
C PHE A 235 -28.08 -24.80 13.11
N ASN A 236 -28.34 -23.49 13.14
CA ASN A 236 -29.43 -22.90 12.37
C ASN A 236 -29.20 -22.91 10.86
N VAL A 237 -27.96 -22.74 10.39
CA VAL A 237 -27.63 -22.82 8.96
C VAL A 237 -27.98 -24.20 8.42
N GLY A 238 -27.57 -25.29 9.09
CA GLY A 238 -27.94 -26.63 8.67
C GLY A 238 -29.46 -26.90 8.73
N LEU A 239 -30.17 -26.32 9.71
CA LEU A 239 -31.64 -26.34 9.73
C LEU A 239 -32.25 -25.60 8.53
N GLN A 240 -31.72 -24.44 8.16
CA GLN A 240 -32.20 -23.63 7.03
C GLN A 240 -31.92 -24.33 5.69
N GLU A 241 -30.76 -24.96 5.53
CA GLU A 241 -30.44 -25.75 4.34
C GLU A 241 -31.46 -26.88 4.12
N MET A 242 -31.81 -27.62 5.18
CA MET A 242 -32.84 -28.65 5.11
C MET A 242 -34.24 -28.06 4.87
N ALA A 243 -34.55 -26.91 5.47
CA ALA A 243 -35.83 -26.23 5.30
C ALA A 243 -36.05 -25.66 3.89
N ASN A 244 -34.98 -25.30 3.19
CA ASN A 244 -35.02 -24.78 1.83
C ASN A 244 -35.12 -25.90 0.77
N GLU A 245 -34.90 -27.17 1.12
CA GLU A 245 -35.08 -28.31 0.21
C GLU A 245 -36.57 -28.51 -0.09
N GLU A 246 -36.92 -28.73 -1.37
CA GLU A 246 -38.31 -28.97 -1.74
C GLU A 246 -38.84 -30.23 -1.05
N TRP A 247 -40.02 -30.12 -0.43
CA TRP A 247 -40.62 -31.23 0.32
C TRP A 247 -40.74 -32.53 -0.48
N ILE A 248 -41.03 -32.44 -1.79
CA ILE A 248 -41.17 -33.60 -2.65
C ILE A 248 -39.89 -34.45 -2.72
N LEU A 249 -38.73 -33.80 -2.60
CA LEU A 249 -37.41 -34.41 -2.55
C LEU A 249 -37.07 -34.82 -1.11
N PHE A 250 -37.32 -33.93 -0.14
CA PHE A 250 -36.95 -34.12 1.25
C PHE A 250 -37.72 -35.25 1.96
N ARG A 251 -38.99 -35.50 1.59
CA ARG A 251 -39.82 -36.57 2.20
C ARG A 251 -39.22 -37.99 2.11
N SER A 252 -38.34 -38.21 1.13
CA SER A 252 -37.64 -39.49 0.96
C SER A 252 -36.37 -39.59 1.83
N LYS A 253 -35.99 -38.49 2.48
CA LYS A 253 -34.75 -38.31 3.24
C LYS A 253 -34.98 -37.77 4.65
N THR A 254 -36.15 -38.01 5.23
CA THR A 254 -36.50 -37.51 6.57
C THR A 254 -35.52 -37.97 7.66
N TYR A 255 -34.87 -39.12 7.46
CA TYR A 255 -33.81 -39.64 8.32
C TYR A 255 -32.64 -38.65 8.49
N ARG A 256 -32.36 -37.79 7.51
CA ARG A 256 -31.28 -36.76 7.60
C ARG A 256 -31.53 -35.76 8.71
N PHE A 257 -32.80 -35.46 8.99
CA PHE A 257 -33.15 -34.55 10.09
C PHE A 257 -32.88 -35.20 11.45
N ASP A 258 -33.23 -36.48 11.61
CA ASP A 258 -32.95 -37.25 12.82
C ASP A 258 -31.44 -37.44 13.05
N GLU A 259 -30.70 -37.78 11.99
CA GLU A 259 -29.24 -37.87 12.02
C GLU A 259 -28.62 -36.53 12.44
N TYR A 260 -29.06 -35.42 11.85
CA TYR A 260 -28.57 -34.08 12.20
C TYR A 260 -28.82 -33.72 13.67
N LEU A 261 -30.02 -34.00 14.20
CA LEU A 261 -30.33 -33.77 15.61
C LEU A 261 -29.52 -34.68 16.55
N HIS A 262 -29.20 -35.90 16.14
CA HIS A 262 -28.37 -36.83 16.90
C HIS A 262 -26.90 -36.38 16.92
N GLU A 263 -26.35 -36.02 15.76
CA GLU A 263 -24.99 -35.49 15.62
C GLU A 263 -24.77 -34.24 16.48
N TRP A 264 -25.73 -33.30 16.48
CA TRP A 264 -25.63 -32.10 17.32
C TRP A 264 -25.80 -32.39 18.80
N ASP A 265 -26.66 -33.34 19.18
CA ASP A 265 -26.79 -33.77 20.57
C ASP A 265 -25.48 -34.40 21.10
N ASP A 266 -24.84 -35.23 20.31
CA ASP A 266 -23.53 -35.82 20.63
C ASP A 266 -22.42 -34.77 20.67
N LYS A 267 -22.40 -33.85 19.70
CA LYS A 267 -21.47 -32.71 19.68
C LYS A 267 -21.61 -31.87 20.95
N LEU A 268 -22.83 -31.56 21.39
CA LEU A 268 -23.07 -30.79 22.60
C LEU A 268 -22.68 -31.53 23.89
N LYS A 269 -22.71 -32.87 23.92
CA LYS A 269 -22.25 -33.65 25.09
C LYS A 269 -20.76 -33.47 25.36
N SER A 270 -19.97 -33.22 24.30
CA SER A 270 -18.52 -33.00 24.39
C SER A 270 -18.12 -31.56 24.76
N LEU A 271 -19.08 -30.62 24.74
CA LEU A 271 -18.82 -29.20 24.97
C LEU A 271 -19.16 -28.78 26.41
N PRO A 272 -18.42 -27.81 27.00
CA PRO A 272 -18.73 -27.28 28.31
C PRO A 272 -20.12 -26.60 28.34
N ALA A 273 -20.79 -26.66 29.49
CA ALA A 273 -22.13 -26.11 29.68
C ALA A 273 -22.11 -24.57 29.73
N ALA A 274 -22.02 -23.93 28.56
CA ALA A 274 -22.26 -22.51 28.37
C ALA A 274 -23.76 -22.24 28.11
N HIS A 275 -24.23 -21.02 28.36
CA HIS A 275 -25.65 -20.65 28.18
C HIS A 275 -26.19 -21.02 26.80
N ILE A 276 -25.44 -20.73 25.73
CA ILE A 276 -25.83 -21.08 24.36
C ILE A 276 -25.91 -22.59 24.13
N THR A 277 -24.99 -23.37 24.70
CA THR A 277 -25.04 -24.84 24.56
C THR A 277 -26.24 -25.46 25.28
N VAL A 278 -26.64 -24.88 26.43
CA VAL A 278 -27.85 -25.27 27.17
C VAL A 278 -29.10 -24.90 26.38
N ARG A 279 -29.14 -23.70 25.80
CA ARG A 279 -30.24 -23.29 24.91
C ARG A 279 -30.34 -24.19 23.68
N LEU A 280 -29.22 -24.49 23.02
CA LEU A 280 -29.18 -25.39 21.86
C LEU A 280 -29.75 -26.76 22.22
N ARG A 281 -29.37 -27.31 23.39
CA ARG A 281 -29.87 -28.60 23.86
C ARG A 281 -31.38 -28.57 24.08
N LYS A 282 -31.91 -27.51 24.72
CA LYS A 282 -33.36 -27.30 24.89
C LYS A 282 -34.09 -27.20 23.55
N ASP A 283 -33.54 -26.47 22.58
CA ASP A 283 -34.13 -26.33 21.25
C ASP A 283 -34.11 -27.67 20.49
N ILE A 284 -33.01 -28.44 20.57
CA ILE A 284 -32.89 -29.78 19.98
C ILE A 284 -33.87 -30.75 20.62
N ASP A 285 -34.01 -30.74 21.94
CA ASP A 285 -34.95 -31.61 22.66
C ASP A 285 -36.40 -31.30 22.25
N GLN A 286 -36.75 -30.02 22.13
CA GLN A 286 -38.07 -29.62 21.60
C GLN A 286 -38.27 -30.10 20.16
N LEU A 287 -37.26 -30.01 19.30
CA LEU A 287 -37.33 -30.50 17.92
C LEU A 287 -37.46 -32.02 17.86
N LYS A 288 -36.76 -32.77 18.72
CA LYS A 288 -36.89 -34.23 18.83
C LYS A 288 -38.28 -34.66 19.28
N VAL A 289 -38.85 -33.99 20.30
CA VAL A 289 -40.22 -34.26 20.78
C VAL A 289 -41.22 -33.99 19.67
N LYS A 290 -41.13 -32.83 19.00
CA LYS A 290 -41.98 -32.52 17.86
C LYS A 290 -41.80 -33.55 16.74
N ASN A 291 -40.57 -33.94 16.41
CA ASN A 291 -40.34 -34.93 15.37
C ASN A 291 -41.03 -36.26 15.72
N ALA A 292 -40.89 -36.74 16.96
CA ALA A 292 -41.52 -37.96 17.43
C ALA A 292 -43.06 -37.90 17.50
N GLU A 293 -43.65 -36.74 17.84
CA GLU A 293 -45.12 -36.54 17.89
C GLU A 293 -45.75 -36.44 16.49
N TYR A 294 -45.03 -35.81 15.55
CA TYR A 294 -45.56 -35.47 14.24
C TYR A 294 -45.22 -36.55 13.19
N LEU A 295 -44.04 -37.18 13.16
CA LEU A 295 -43.69 -38.15 12.11
C LEU A 295 -44.68 -39.34 11.98
N PRO A 296 -45.15 -39.98 13.07
CA PRO A 296 -46.09 -41.10 13.00
C PRO A 296 -47.48 -40.66 12.50
N ASN A 297 -47.87 -39.43 12.79
CA ASN A 297 -49.17 -38.87 12.41
C ASN A 297 -49.17 -38.19 11.02
N PHE A 298 -48.00 -37.80 10.51
CA PHE A 298 -47.84 -37.07 9.25
C PHE A 298 -48.04 -37.93 8.00
N LEU A 299 -47.81 -39.24 8.06
CA LEU A 299 -48.06 -40.16 6.95
C LEU A 299 -49.54 -40.28 6.58
N ASN A 300 -50.46 -40.03 7.54
CA ASN A 300 -51.92 -40.11 7.31
C ASN A 300 -52.61 -38.76 7.05
N LEU A 301 -51.90 -37.63 7.18
CA LEU A 301 -52.48 -36.27 7.11
C LEU A 301 -51.97 -35.43 5.92
N CYS A 302 -51.50 -36.11 4.87
CA CYS A 302 -50.92 -35.51 3.67
C CYS A 302 -51.88 -34.69 2.78
N GLN A 303 -53.13 -34.42 3.18
CA GLN A 303 -54.07 -33.62 2.37
C GLN A 303 -54.49 -32.26 2.95
N ILE A 304 -54.18 -31.93 4.21
CA ILE A 304 -54.64 -30.65 4.83
C ILE A 304 -53.51 -29.76 5.37
N ILE A 305 -52.29 -30.29 5.58
CA ILE A 305 -51.18 -29.55 6.24
C ILE A 305 -50.16 -28.96 5.23
N ILE A 306 -50.59 -28.66 4.00
CA ILE A 306 -49.83 -27.77 3.09
C ILE A 306 -49.71 -26.36 3.69
N PHE A 307 -50.54 -26.02 4.69
CA PHE A 307 -50.52 -24.72 5.36
C PHE A 307 -49.61 -24.66 6.59
N ARG A 308 -49.56 -25.67 7.48
CA ARG A 308 -48.91 -25.51 8.80
C ARG A 308 -47.39 -25.71 8.85
N LEU A 309 -46.77 -26.50 7.98
CA LEU A 309 -45.29 -26.58 7.93
C LEU A 309 -44.70 -25.32 7.30
N LYS A 310 -45.34 -24.80 6.25
CA LYS A 310 -45.05 -23.44 5.75
C LYS A 310 -45.32 -22.39 6.82
N HIS A 311 -46.38 -22.52 7.63
CA HIS A 311 -46.65 -21.61 8.75
C HIS A 311 -45.66 -21.78 9.92
N HIS A 312 -45.09 -22.97 10.16
CA HIS A 312 -44.09 -23.18 11.21
C HIS A 312 -42.71 -22.70 10.77
N LEU A 313 -42.39 -22.81 9.47
CA LEU A 313 -41.24 -22.17 8.83
C LEU A 313 -41.41 -20.65 8.61
N LEU A 314 -42.64 -20.16 8.44
CA LEU A 314 -42.99 -18.73 8.44
C LEU A 314 -42.99 -18.13 9.86
N LEU A 315 -43.37 -18.90 10.89
CA LEU A 315 -43.15 -18.57 12.30
C LEU A 315 -41.68 -18.64 12.71
N LEU A 316 -40.82 -19.30 11.91
CA LEU A 316 -39.35 -19.23 12.01
C LEU A 316 -38.77 -18.01 11.23
N ARG A 317 -39.64 -17.19 10.61
CA ARG A 317 -39.31 -16.02 9.79
C ARG A 317 -39.80 -14.68 10.36
N SER A 318 -40.39 -14.68 11.56
CA SER A 318 -40.64 -13.49 12.39
C SER A 318 -39.93 -13.66 13.72
#